data_AF-A5GS41-F1
#
_entry.id   AF-A5GS41-F1
#
_cell.length_a   1.000
_cell.length_b   1.000
_cell.length_c   1.000
_cell.angle_alpha   90.00
_cell.angle_beta   90.00
_cell.angle_gamma   90.00
#
_symmetry.space_group_name_H-M   'P 1'
#
loop_
_entity.id
_entity.type
_entity.pdbx_description
1 polymer ?
#
loop_
_entity_poly.entity_id
_entity_poly.type
_entity_poly.pdbx_seq_one_letter_code
_entity_poly.pdbx_strand_id
1 'polypeptide(L)'
;MTGLILYSFRRCPYAIRARLALRQAGITPELREVDLRCKPPELIAASAKATVPVLVRPEGPPIDESLAVMRWALAQNDPTHLLELAASRDGEQLLQQNDGPFKHHLDRYRYPHRYSGSDGGAHRQQALAILREWNERLQPQGWLLGSAPSLVDLALLPFVRQFRHSDPAAFDAEPALQPLQRWLNQFLSSPELAAVLEPPWAARQRWRSPQWLYHLALPHEWQHARQQGRYQRSTRGRSLQEEGFIHLSGAHQLEATHRRFYGDLDHVVLLTVDSAKLLSDQLKWEPIPTGEQFPHLYGPLPLDAVLSADRYRAEP
;
A
#
# COMPACT_ATOMS: atom_id res chain seq x y z
N MET A 1 2.28 -16.02 17.65
CA MET A 1 0.86 -15.64 17.49
C MET A 1 0.81 -14.44 16.57
N THR A 2 0.31 -14.58 15.35
CA THR A 2 0.23 -13.49 14.37
C THR A 2 -0.89 -12.53 14.77
N GLY A 3 -0.54 -11.28 15.05
CA GLY A 3 -1.49 -10.22 15.38
C GLY A 3 -2.27 -9.71 14.16
N LEU A 4 -3.24 -8.82 14.41
CA LEU A 4 -3.97 -8.11 13.36
C LEU A 4 -3.02 -7.17 12.60
N ILE A 5 -2.94 -7.28 11.27
CA ILE A 5 -2.05 -6.46 10.43
C ILE A 5 -2.89 -5.63 9.47
N LEU A 6 -2.57 -4.33 9.34
CA LEU A 6 -3.12 -3.46 8.31
C LEU A 6 -2.02 -3.00 7.36
N TYR A 7 -2.01 -3.52 6.15
CA TYR A 7 -1.25 -2.93 5.05
C TYR A 7 -1.91 -1.61 4.64
N SER A 8 -1.16 -0.52 4.71
CA SER A 8 -1.67 0.83 4.56
C SER A 8 -0.70 1.70 3.77
N PHE A 9 -1.18 2.86 3.32
CA PHE A 9 -0.33 3.92 2.78
C PHE A 9 -0.81 5.25 3.32
N ARG A 10 0.11 6.03 3.91
CA ARG A 10 -0.22 7.22 4.73
C ARG A 10 -1.25 8.14 4.11
N ARG A 11 -1.11 8.41 2.80
CA ARG A 11 -1.93 9.38 2.07
C ARG A 11 -2.96 8.73 1.13
N CYS A 12 -3.09 7.40 1.12
CA CYS A 12 -4.12 6.74 0.31
C CYS A 12 -5.50 7.00 0.94
N PRO A 13 -6.48 7.56 0.21
CA PRO A 13 -7.81 7.85 0.76
C PRO A 13 -8.52 6.57 1.23
N TYR A 14 -8.42 5.47 0.46
CA TYR A 14 -8.93 4.16 0.86
C TYR A 14 -8.28 3.62 2.15
N ALA A 15 -6.98 3.85 2.34
CA ALA A 15 -6.30 3.38 3.55
C ALA A 15 -6.55 4.28 4.77
N ILE A 16 -6.91 5.55 4.56
CA ILE A 16 -7.39 6.44 5.63
C ILE A 16 -8.74 5.94 6.14
N ARG A 17 -9.66 5.56 5.24
CA ARG A 17 -10.97 4.96 5.62
C ARG A 17 -10.83 3.82 6.62
N ALA A 18 -10.01 2.83 6.27
CA ALA A 18 -9.76 1.66 7.10
C ALA A 18 -9.24 2.06 8.50
N ARG A 19 -8.26 2.96 8.55
CA ARG A 19 -7.70 3.44 9.83
C ARG A 19 -8.72 4.18 10.68
N LEU A 20 -9.55 5.04 10.07
CA LEU A 20 -10.62 5.76 10.78
C LEU A 20 -11.59 4.78 11.42
N ALA A 21 -12.10 3.80 10.66
CA ALA A 21 -13.07 2.83 11.19
C ALA A 21 -12.47 1.91 12.26
N LEU A 22 -11.22 1.44 12.08
CA LEU A 22 -10.52 0.66 13.10
C LEU A 22 -10.35 1.45 14.40
N ARG A 23 -9.99 2.74 14.30
CA ARG A 23 -9.89 3.63 15.45
C ARG A 23 -11.24 3.82 16.15
N GLN A 24 -12.32 4.04 15.40
CA GLN A 24 -13.67 4.17 15.97
C GLN A 24 -14.12 2.89 16.68
N ALA A 25 -13.70 1.73 16.19
CA ALA A 25 -13.97 0.45 16.83
C ALA A 25 -13.05 0.15 18.03
N GLY A 26 -12.05 1.00 18.33
CA GLY A 26 -11.06 0.75 19.37
C GLY A 26 -10.03 -0.35 19.02
N ILE A 27 -9.87 -0.67 17.74
CA ILE A 27 -8.99 -1.74 17.23
C ILE A 27 -7.64 -1.16 16.80
N THR A 28 -6.55 -1.69 17.37
CA THR A 28 -5.18 -1.29 17.04
C THR A 28 -4.43 -2.42 16.33
N PRO A 29 -4.35 -2.39 14.97
CA PRO A 29 -3.52 -3.35 14.23
C PRO A 29 -2.05 -2.97 14.25
N GLU A 30 -1.17 -3.92 13.94
CA GLU A 30 0.16 -3.65 13.41
C GLU A 30 0.03 -2.94 12.06
N LEU A 31 0.44 -1.67 11.99
CA LEU A 31 0.37 -0.88 10.77
C LEU A 31 1.62 -1.10 9.91
N ARG A 32 1.45 -1.65 8.70
CA ARG A 32 2.53 -1.83 7.72
C ARG A 32 2.39 -0.83 6.58
N GLU A 33 3.26 0.19 6.54
CA GLU A 33 3.28 1.12 5.41
C GLU A 33 3.86 0.45 4.16
N VAL A 34 3.15 0.56 3.04
CA VAL A 34 3.51 -0.05 1.76
C VAL A 34 4.05 1.01 0.80
N ASP A 35 5.24 0.80 0.22
CA ASP A 35 5.64 1.48 -1.01
C ASP A 35 4.94 0.80 -2.19
N LEU A 36 3.97 1.48 -2.82
CA LEU A 36 3.20 0.93 -3.93
C LEU A 36 4.04 0.60 -5.18
N ARG A 37 5.29 1.08 -5.26
CA ARG A 37 6.24 0.73 -6.33
C ARG A 37 7.04 -0.53 -6.02
N CYS A 38 7.10 -0.93 -4.75
CA CYS A 38 7.86 -2.08 -4.26
C CYS A 38 6.98 -2.78 -3.21
N LYS A 39 5.90 -3.40 -3.69
CA LYS A 39 4.84 -3.95 -2.84
C LYS A 39 5.36 -5.15 -2.05
N PRO A 40 5.00 -5.27 -0.76
CA PRO A 40 5.42 -6.40 0.03
C PRO A 40 4.79 -7.68 -0.51
N PRO A 41 5.59 -8.70 -0.76
CA PRO A 41 5.19 -10.09 -1.00
C PRO A 41 3.96 -10.62 -0.27
N GLU A 42 3.81 -10.50 1.05
CA GLU A 42 2.58 -10.99 1.71
C GLU A 42 1.39 -10.09 1.46
N LEU A 43 1.57 -8.83 1.03
CA LEU A 43 0.43 -8.08 0.49
C LEU A 43 -0.03 -8.72 -0.83
N ILE A 44 0.90 -9.16 -1.69
CA ILE A 44 0.59 -9.87 -2.93
C ILE A 44 -0.07 -11.22 -2.62
N ALA A 45 0.43 -11.95 -1.62
CA ALA A 45 -0.15 -13.22 -1.20
C ALA A 45 -1.51 -13.04 -0.49
N ALA A 46 -1.68 -11.98 0.29
CA ALA A 46 -2.92 -11.70 1.01
C ALA A 46 -4.02 -11.13 0.12
N SER A 47 -3.68 -10.46 -0.98
CA SER A 47 -4.64 -9.89 -1.92
C SER A 47 -4.09 -9.94 -3.35
N ALA A 48 -4.85 -10.58 -4.24
CA ALA A 48 -4.54 -10.62 -5.67
C ALA A 48 -4.47 -9.21 -6.30
N LYS A 49 -5.19 -8.23 -5.75
CA LYS A 49 -5.12 -6.82 -6.19
C LYS A 49 -3.79 -6.18 -5.81
N ALA A 50 -3.19 -6.64 -4.71
CA ALA A 50 -1.98 -6.08 -4.12
C ALA A 50 -2.07 -4.54 -4.00
N THR A 51 -3.22 -4.02 -3.55
CA THR A 51 -3.45 -2.59 -3.28
C THR A 51 -3.73 -2.40 -1.81
N VAL A 52 -3.73 -1.15 -1.32
CA VAL A 52 -4.03 -0.85 0.09
C VAL A 52 -5.37 -0.14 0.21
N PRO A 53 -6.14 -0.38 1.29
CA PRO A 53 -5.79 -1.17 2.47
C PRO A 53 -6.00 -2.68 2.30
N VAL A 54 -5.22 -3.49 3.03
CA VAL A 54 -5.53 -4.92 3.26
C VAL A 54 -5.41 -5.20 4.75
N LEU A 55 -6.49 -5.71 5.33
CA LEU A 55 -6.52 -6.16 6.71
C LEU A 55 -6.32 -7.68 6.75
N VAL A 56 -5.24 -8.12 7.37
CA VAL A 56 -4.97 -9.53 7.66
C VAL A 56 -5.32 -9.79 9.12
N ARG A 57 -6.21 -10.74 9.33
CA ARG A 57 -6.72 -11.14 10.65
C ARG A 57 -6.09 -12.47 11.05
N PRO A 58 -5.96 -12.76 12.37
CA PRO A 58 -5.50 -14.07 12.83
C PRO A 58 -6.40 -15.21 12.31
N GLU A 59 -7.69 -14.92 12.17
CA GLU A 59 -8.71 -15.85 11.69
C GLU A 59 -9.46 -15.29 10.49
N GLY A 60 -9.73 -16.16 9.51
CA GLY A 60 -10.49 -15.84 8.30
C GLY A 60 -9.64 -15.22 7.18
N PRO A 61 -10.24 -15.05 5.99
CA PRO A 61 -9.54 -14.51 4.84
C PRO A 61 -9.17 -13.02 5.05
N PRO A 62 -8.11 -12.53 4.37
CA PRO A 62 -7.81 -11.11 4.30
C PRO A 62 -9.00 -10.31 3.74
N ILE A 63 -9.17 -9.07 4.22
CA ILE A 63 -10.17 -8.13 3.71
C ILE A 63 -9.42 -7.06 2.91
N ASP A 64 -9.62 -7.05 1.59
CA ASP A 64 -8.87 -6.20 0.65
C ASP A 64 -9.69 -5.07 0.01
N GLU A 65 -10.86 -4.77 0.60
CA GLU A 65 -11.73 -3.67 0.21
C GLU A 65 -11.92 -2.68 1.36
N SER A 66 -11.69 -1.40 1.12
CA SER A 66 -11.70 -0.39 2.20
C SER A 66 -13.04 -0.30 2.94
N LEU A 67 -14.17 -0.33 2.21
CA LEU A 67 -15.51 -0.32 2.82
C LEU A 67 -15.79 -1.62 3.59
N ALA A 68 -15.29 -2.76 3.10
CA ALA A 68 -15.42 -4.02 3.82
C ALA A 68 -14.60 -4.00 5.12
N VAL A 69 -13.40 -3.42 5.11
CA VAL A 69 -12.61 -3.21 6.34
C VAL A 69 -13.36 -2.30 7.32
N MET A 70 -13.95 -1.20 6.84
CA MET A 70 -14.72 -0.30 7.69
C MET A 70 -15.92 -1.00 8.33
N ARG A 71 -16.73 -1.70 7.52
CA ARG A 71 -17.90 -2.43 8.01
C ARG A 71 -17.52 -3.54 8.98
N TRP A 72 -16.46 -4.30 8.67
CA TRP A 72 -15.96 -5.34 9.58
C TRP A 72 -15.53 -4.77 10.93
N ALA A 73 -14.77 -3.66 10.93
CA ALA A 73 -14.27 -3.04 12.15
C ALA A 73 -15.42 -2.56 13.04
N LEU A 74 -16.37 -1.80 12.48
CA LEU A 74 -17.51 -1.27 13.23
C LEU A 74 -18.47 -2.40 13.66
N ALA A 75 -18.58 -3.49 12.90
CA ALA A 75 -19.34 -4.65 13.35
C ALA A 75 -18.74 -5.33 14.61
N GLN A 76 -17.45 -5.12 14.91
CA GLN A 76 -16.87 -5.59 16.17
C GLN A 76 -17.29 -4.68 17.34
N ASN A 77 -17.34 -3.37 17.10
CA ASN A 77 -17.66 -2.36 18.09
C ASN A 77 -18.00 -1.03 17.38
N ASP A 78 -19.22 -0.52 17.54
CA ASP A 78 -19.69 0.74 16.94
C ASP A 78 -20.29 1.66 18.02
N PRO A 79 -19.46 2.21 18.92
CA PRO A 79 -19.94 3.00 20.07
C PRO A 79 -20.60 4.32 19.67
N THR A 80 -20.48 4.71 18.40
CA THR A 80 -21.00 5.97 17.84
C THR A 80 -22.09 5.76 16.78
N HIS A 81 -22.60 4.53 16.63
CA HIS A 81 -23.71 4.18 15.74
C HIS A 81 -23.51 4.61 14.26
N LEU A 82 -22.29 4.48 13.74
CA LEU A 82 -21.91 4.91 12.39
C LEU A 82 -22.51 4.03 11.28
N LEU A 83 -22.87 2.77 11.59
CA LEU A 83 -23.38 1.82 10.58
C LEU A 83 -24.84 2.02 10.20
N GLU A 84 -25.69 2.44 11.15
CA GLU A 84 -27.15 2.42 10.99
C GLU A 84 -27.61 3.28 9.81
N LEU A 85 -27.22 4.55 9.79
CA LEU A 85 -27.57 5.47 8.69
C LEU A 85 -26.92 5.06 7.36
N ALA A 86 -25.71 4.51 7.40
CA ALA A 86 -24.97 4.12 6.21
C ALA A 86 -25.58 2.92 5.48
N ALA A 87 -26.36 2.08 6.17
CA ALA A 87 -27.09 0.96 5.57
C ALA A 87 -28.37 1.38 4.82
N SER A 88 -28.76 2.65 4.89
CA SER A 88 -29.87 3.20 4.13
C SER A 88 -29.59 3.23 2.62
N ARG A 89 -30.65 3.28 1.81
CA ARG A 89 -30.55 3.43 0.34
C ARG A 89 -29.73 4.66 -0.06
N ASP A 90 -29.93 5.78 0.64
CA ASP A 90 -29.20 7.02 0.39
C ASP A 90 -27.72 6.89 0.76
N GLY A 91 -27.42 6.18 1.84
CA GLY A 91 -26.05 5.90 2.25
C GLY A 91 -25.30 5.07 1.21
N GLU A 92 -25.89 3.97 0.74
CA GLU A 92 -25.30 3.15 -0.32
C GLU A 92 -25.10 3.95 -1.63
N GLN A 93 -26.06 4.81 -1.99
CA GLN A 93 -25.95 5.66 -3.18
C GLN A 93 -24.77 6.63 -3.08
N LEU A 94 -24.56 7.29 -1.93
CA LEU A 94 -23.42 8.19 -1.72
C LEU A 94 -22.08 7.45 -1.78
N LEU A 95 -22.00 6.26 -1.19
CA LEU A 95 -20.80 5.41 -1.25
C LEU A 95 -20.48 4.99 -2.69
N GLN A 96 -21.48 4.57 -3.46
CA GLN A 96 -21.32 4.22 -4.87
C GLN A 96 -20.93 5.43 -5.73
N GLN A 97 -21.55 6.60 -5.48
CA GLN A 97 -21.21 7.84 -6.19
C GLN A 97 -19.76 8.26 -5.91
N ASN A 98 -19.29 8.10 -4.67
CA ASN A 98 -17.91 8.39 -4.32
C ASN A 98 -16.92 7.44 -5.02
N ASP A 99 -17.13 6.12 -4.90
CA ASP A 99 -16.18 5.12 -5.38
C ASP A 99 -16.22 4.90 -6.90
N GLY A 100 -17.31 5.32 -7.55
CA GLY A 100 -17.46 5.33 -9.01
C GLY A 100 -17.23 6.71 -9.63
N PRO A 101 -18.30 7.47 -9.99
CA PRO A 101 -18.19 8.73 -10.74
C PRO A 101 -17.24 9.77 -10.13
N PHE A 102 -17.34 10.03 -8.83
CA PHE A 102 -16.49 11.06 -8.20
C PHE A 102 -15.02 10.68 -8.26
N LYS A 103 -14.68 9.44 -7.87
CA LYS A 103 -13.30 8.94 -7.94
C LYS A 103 -12.76 8.95 -9.36
N HIS A 104 -13.57 8.54 -10.34
CA HIS A 104 -13.19 8.55 -11.76
C HIS A 104 -12.75 9.94 -12.22
N HIS A 105 -13.49 10.99 -11.83
CA HIS A 105 -13.18 12.37 -12.18
C HIS A 105 -12.02 12.93 -11.33
N LEU A 106 -11.98 12.63 -10.03
CA LEU A 106 -10.90 13.03 -9.13
C LEU A 106 -9.53 12.53 -9.62
N ASP A 107 -9.44 11.27 -10.05
CA ASP A 107 -8.18 10.71 -10.53
C ASP A 107 -7.66 11.41 -11.78
N ARG A 108 -8.55 11.70 -12.74
CA ARG A 108 -8.20 12.37 -14.00
C ARG A 108 -7.89 13.86 -13.82
N TYR A 109 -8.60 14.52 -12.90
CA TYR A 109 -8.27 15.87 -12.48
C TYR A 109 -6.87 15.93 -11.85
N ARG A 110 -6.56 14.99 -10.94
CA ARG A 110 -5.32 15.02 -10.17
C ARG A 110 -4.10 14.51 -10.94
N TYR A 111 -4.32 13.58 -11.86
CA TYR A 111 -3.26 12.89 -12.59
C TYR A 111 -3.52 12.83 -14.09
N PRO A 112 -3.74 13.97 -14.78
CA PRO A 112 -4.13 13.98 -16.19
C PRO A 112 -3.10 13.25 -17.08
N HIS A 113 -1.80 13.34 -16.75
CA HIS A 113 -0.73 12.64 -17.46
C HIS A 113 -0.83 11.10 -17.45
N ARG A 114 -1.61 10.50 -16.54
CA ARG A 114 -1.83 9.05 -16.50
C ARG A 114 -2.95 8.59 -17.43
N TYR A 115 -3.69 9.52 -18.02
CA TYR A 115 -4.88 9.25 -18.84
C TYR A 115 -4.74 9.99 -20.17
N SER A 116 -4.36 9.27 -21.22
CA SER A 116 -4.20 9.81 -22.58
C SER A 116 -5.47 10.53 -23.04
N GLY A 117 -5.33 11.77 -23.51
CA GLY A 117 -6.45 12.57 -24.02
C GLY A 117 -7.41 13.09 -22.95
N SER A 118 -7.05 13.02 -21.67
CA SER A 118 -7.89 13.53 -20.58
C SER A 118 -7.72 15.04 -20.38
N ASP A 119 -8.83 15.77 -20.39
CA ASP A 119 -8.87 17.17 -19.96
C ASP A 119 -9.13 17.24 -18.44
N GLY A 120 -8.07 17.56 -17.68
CA GLY A 120 -8.14 17.69 -16.23
C GLY A 120 -9.12 18.79 -15.77
N GLY A 121 -9.31 19.85 -16.56
CA GLY A 121 -10.25 20.93 -16.27
C GLY A 121 -11.70 20.47 -16.39
N ALA A 122 -12.04 19.76 -17.48
CA ALA A 122 -13.36 19.16 -17.65
C ALA A 122 -13.68 18.16 -16.53
N HIS A 123 -12.73 17.29 -16.15
CA HIS A 123 -12.94 16.37 -15.03
C HIS A 123 -13.05 17.08 -13.68
N ARG A 124 -12.34 18.19 -13.47
CA ARG A 124 -12.54 19.03 -12.28
C ARG A 124 -13.98 19.54 -12.21
N GLN A 125 -14.55 20.01 -13.32
CA GLN A 125 -15.93 20.50 -13.36
C GLN A 125 -16.95 19.39 -13.05
N GLN A 126 -16.75 18.19 -13.59
CA GLN A 126 -17.64 17.05 -13.30
C GLN A 126 -17.55 16.58 -11.85
N ALA A 127 -16.34 16.50 -11.29
CA ALA A 127 -16.17 16.23 -9.85
C ALA A 127 -16.81 17.33 -8.98
N LEU A 128 -16.69 18.60 -9.39
CA LEU A 128 -17.28 19.73 -8.68
C LEU A 128 -18.82 19.68 -8.70
N ALA A 129 -19.45 19.23 -9.79
CA ALA A 129 -20.88 19.03 -9.85
C ALA A 129 -21.36 18.02 -8.79
N ILE A 130 -20.67 16.89 -8.65
CA ILE A 130 -20.96 15.89 -7.61
C ILE A 130 -20.78 16.48 -6.20
N LEU A 131 -19.72 17.26 -5.97
CA LEU A 131 -19.52 17.92 -4.67
C LEU A 131 -20.63 18.91 -4.34
N ARG A 132 -21.21 19.59 -5.34
CA ARG A 132 -22.37 20.47 -5.14
C ARG A 132 -23.62 19.69 -4.75
N GLU A 133 -23.87 18.52 -5.35
CA GLU A 133 -24.96 17.63 -4.93
C GLU A 133 -24.80 17.17 -3.47
N TRP A 134 -23.58 16.82 -3.06
CA TRP A 134 -23.31 16.46 -1.66
C TRP A 134 -23.45 17.67 -0.72
N ASN A 135 -23.03 18.85 -1.18
CA ASN A 135 -23.15 20.09 -0.44
C ASN A 135 -24.61 20.45 -0.14
N GLU A 136 -25.52 20.24 -1.09
CA GLU A 136 -26.96 20.49 -0.92
C GLU A 136 -27.61 19.60 0.14
N ARG A 137 -27.03 18.42 0.42
CA ARG A 137 -27.51 17.52 1.48
C ARG A 137 -27.10 17.99 2.89
N LEU A 138 -26.02 18.77 2.99
CA LEU A 138 -25.44 19.17 4.27
C LEU A 138 -26.24 20.30 4.91
N GLN A 139 -26.91 19.99 6.02
CA GLN A 139 -27.53 20.99 6.88
C GLN A 139 -26.48 21.90 7.53
N PRO A 140 -26.83 23.12 7.98
CA PRO A 140 -25.93 23.98 8.74
C PRO A 140 -25.55 23.29 10.07
N GLN A 141 -24.39 22.61 10.12
CA GLN A 141 -23.90 21.73 11.21
C GLN A 141 -24.37 20.26 11.14
N GLY A 142 -24.85 19.82 9.98
CA GLY A 142 -25.21 18.43 9.74
C GLY A 142 -24.09 17.59 9.11
N TRP A 143 -24.45 16.33 8.90
CA TRP A 143 -23.70 15.29 8.22
C TRP A 143 -24.46 14.88 6.95
N LEU A 144 -23.84 14.06 6.10
CA LEU A 144 -24.42 13.74 4.80
C LEU A 144 -25.78 13.04 4.86
N LEU A 145 -26.07 12.35 5.97
CA LEU A 145 -27.29 11.57 6.19
C LEU A 145 -28.11 12.03 7.40
N GLY A 146 -27.81 13.17 8.02
CA GLY A 146 -28.58 13.65 9.17
C GLY A 146 -27.80 14.54 10.13
N SER A 147 -28.20 14.51 11.41
CA SER A 147 -27.58 15.31 12.48
C SER A 147 -26.40 14.63 13.19
N ALA A 148 -26.14 13.36 12.90
CA ALA A 148 -25.04 12.57 13.45
C ALA A 148 -24.14 12.01 12.35
N PRO A 149 -22.83 11.81 12.62
CA PRO A 149 -21.92 11.24 11.63
C PRO A 149 -22.29 9.81 11.31
N SER A 150 -21.93 9.38 10.10
CA SER A 150 -22.09 8.00 9.65
C SER A 150 -20.80 7.47 9.02
N LEU A 151 -20.79 6.16 8.72
CA LEU A 151 -19.72 5.56 7.92
C LEU A 151 -19.55 6.27 6.57
N VAL A 152 -20.62 6.85 5.99
CA VAL A 152 -20.55 7.60 4.72
C VAL A 152 -19.66 8.82 4.87
N ASP A 153 -19.76 9.57 5.96
CA ASP A 153 -18.94 10.75 6.18
C ASP A 153 -17.45 10.37 6.29
N LEU A 154 -17.14 9.32 7.07
CA LEU A 154 -15.78 8.78 7.18
C LEU A 154 -15.26 8.22 5.85
N ALA A 155 -16.15 7.69 5.01
CA ALA A 155 -15.80 7.13 3.71
C ALA A 155 -15.51 8.20 2.66
N LEU A 156 -16.29 9.28 2.62
CA LEU A 156 -16.17 10.32 1.60
C LEU A 156 -15.06 11.33 1.94
N LEU A 157 -14.86 11.64 3.22
CA LEU A 157 -13.89 12.62 3.71
C LEU A 157 -12.50 12.52 3.04
N PRO A 158 -11.84 11.34 2.98
CA PRO A 158 -10.49 11.25 2.46
C PRO A 158 -10.38 11.65 0.98
N PHE A 159 -11.46 11.49 0.22
CA PHE A 159 -11.52 11.81 -1.21
C PHE A 159 -11.78 13.29 -1.43
N VAL A 160 -12.70 13.89 -0.67
CA VAL A 160 -12.92 15.34 -0.67
C VAL A 160 -11.64 16.08 -0.24
N ARG A 161 -10.96 15.58 0.80
CA ARG A 161 -9.65 16.07 1.22
C ARG A 161 -8.62 16.00 0.09
N GLN A 162 -8.62 14.93 -0.70
CA GLN A 162 -7.72 14.77 -1.83
C GLN A 162 -8.07 15.71 -2.98
N PHE A 163 -9.35 15.94 -3.25
CA PHE A 163 -9.81 16.93 -4.23
C PHE A 163 -9.33 18.34 -3.87
N ARG A 164 -9.58 18.79 -2.63
CA ARG A 164 -9.08 20.07 -2.12
C ARG A 164 -7.57 20.18 -2.22
N HIS A 165 -6.83 19.10 -1.93
CA HIS A 165 -5.37 19.13 -1.98
C HIS A 165 -4.79 19.38 -3.38
N SER A 166 -5.53 19.13 -4.45
CA SER A 166 -5.08 19.43 -5.82
C SER A 166 -5.02 20.94 -6.09
N ASP A 167 -5.96 21.71 -5.54
CA ASP A 167 -5.98 23.19 -5.61
C ASP A 167 -6.76 23.75 -4.40
N PRO A 168 -6.09 23.98 -3.25
CA PRO A 168 -6.75 24.44 -2.05
C PRO A 168 -7.40 25.82 -2.20
N ALA A 169 -6.73 26.75 -2.89
CA ALA A 169 -7.21 28.11 -3.05
C ALA A 169 -8.51 28.14 -3.87
N ALA A 170 -8.56 27.42 -4.99
CA ALA A 170 -9.77 27.37 -5.81
C ALA A 170 -10.92 26.59 -5.14
N PHE A 171 -10.62 25.57 -4.33
CA PHE A 171 -11.64 24.85 -3.57
C PHE A 171 -12.22 25.72 -2.45
N ASP A 172 -11.37 26.41 -1.68
CA ASP A 172 -11.78 27.24 -0.53
C ASP A 172 -12.51 28.52 -0.97
N ALA A 173 -12.25 29.00 -2.19
CA ALA A 173 -12.91 30.17 -2.76
C ALA A 173 -14.28 29.86 -3.41
N GLU A 174 -14.68 28.59 -3.55
CA GLU A 174 -15.94 28.21 -4.22
C GLU A 174 -17.15 28.45 -3.28
N PRO A 175 -18.00 29.48 -3.54
CA PRO A 175 -19.09 29.82 -2.61
C PRO A 175 -20.19 28.75 -2.60
N ALA A 176 -20.37 28.02 -3.69
CA ALA A 176 -21.36 26.95 -3.80
C ALA A 176 -21.04 25.69 -2.98
N LEU A 177 -19.90 25.67 -2.27
CA LEU A 177 -19.47 24.54 -1.44
C LEU A 177 -19.37 24.88 0.06
N GLN A 178 -19.90 26.02 0.52
CA GLN A 178 -19.73 26.46 1.92
C GLN A 178 -20.13 25.40 2.98
N PRO A 179 -21.31 24.75 2.92
CA PRO A 179 -21.63 23.62 3.81
C PRO A 179 -20.59 22.49 3.78
N LEU A 180 -20.16 22.06 2.59
CA LEU A 180 -19.20 20.99 2.40
C LEU A 180 -17.79 21.37 2.87
N GLN A 181 -17.36 22.61 2.66
CA GLN A 181 -16.11 23.14 3.21
C GLN A 181 -16.13 23.13 4.74
N ARG A 182 -17.25 23.51 5.38
CA ARG A 182 -17.40 23.41 6.84
C ARG A 182 -17.33 21.97 7.32
N TRP A 183 -18.08 21.06 6.68
CA TRP A 183 -18.04 19.62 6.97
C TRP A 183 -16.62 19.05 6.85
N LEU A 184 -15.88 19.39 5.79
CA LEU A 184 -14.50 18.97 5.61
C LEU A 184 -13.60 19.54 6.72
N ASN A 185 -13.76 20.81 7.07
CA ASN A 185 -12.92 21.48 8.08
C ASN A 185 -13.13 20.92 9.50
N GLN A 186 -14.33 20.43 9.83
CA GLN A 186 -14.58 19.73 11.09
C GLN A 186 -13.65 18.51 11.22
N PHE A 187 -13.52 17.72 10.15
CA PHE A 187 -12.62 16.57 10.11
C PHE A 187 -11.14 16.95 10.06
N LEU A 188 -10.77 17.96 9.26
CA LEU A 188 -9.38 18.39 9.15
C LEU A 188 -8.81 18.90 10.48
N SER A 189 -9.69 19.37 11.37
CA SER A 189 -9.35 19.85 12.72
C SER A 189 -9.52 18.79 13.80
N SER A 190 -9.94 17.57 13.45
CA SER A 190 -10.33 16.54 14.41
C SER A 190 -9.12 15.74 14.93
N PRO A 191 -9.09 15.40 16.24
CA PRO A 191 -8.03 14.57 16.81
C PRO A 191 -8.05 13.14 16.25
N GLU A 192 -9.20 12.64 15.78
CA GLU A 192 -9.34 11.32 15.16
C GLU A 192 -8.58 11.27 13.83
N LEU A 193 -8.76 12.26 12.97
CA LEU A 193 -8.03 12.32 11.71
C LEU A 193 -6.55 12.54 11.94
N ALA A 194 -6.18 13.42 12.88
CA ALA A 194 -4.78 13.63 13.26
C ALA A 194 -4.13 12.30 13.70
N ALA A 195 -4.73 11.59 14.65
CA ALA A 195 -4.19 10.36 15.20
C ALA A 195 -3.99 9.25 14.14
N VAL A 196 -4.90 9.11 13.17
CA VAL A 196 -4.70 8.12 12.09
C VAL A 196 -3.64 8.56 11.07
N LEU A 197 -3.28 9.84 11.01
CA LEU A 197 -2.27 10.42 10.11
C LEU A 197 -0.89 10.62 10.78
N GLU A 198 -0.83 10.57 12.11
CA GLU A 198 0.37 10.77 12.94
C GLU A 198 1.42 9.66 12.76
N PRO A 199 2.72 9.94 12.95
CA PRO A 199 3.78 8.94 13.09
C PRO A 199 3.68 8.13 14.40
N PRO A 200 4.43 7.03 14.58
CA PRO A 200 5.38 6.45 13.65
C PRO A 200 4.62 5.61 12.62
N TRP A 201 4.48 6.17 11.42
CA TRP A 201 4.48 5.33 10.23
C TRP A 201 5.73 4.48 10.40
N ALA A 202 5.61 3.16 10.31
CA ALA A 202 6.81 2.36 10.14
C ALA A 202 7.66 3.09 9.10
N ALA A 203 8.95 3.28 9.36
CA ALA A 203 9.85 3.73 8.30
C ALA A 203 9.46 2.96 7.05
N ARG A 204 9.46 3.58 5.86
CA ARG A 204 9.20 2.85 4.61
C ARG A 204 10.29 1.81 4.44
N GLN A 205 10.20 0.74 5.21
CA GLN A 205 11.03 -0.41 5.14
C GLN A 205 10.64 -0.96 3.80
N ARG A 206 11.65 -1.12 2.97
CA ARG A 206 11.52 -1.91 1.77
C ARG A 206 11.38 -3.32 2.27
N TRP A 207 10.16 -3.62 2.67
CA TRP A 207 9.85 -4.80 3.41
C TRP A 207 10.21 -6.00 2.52
N ARG A 208 10.84 -7.00 3.14
CA ARG A 208 11.36 -8.19 2.48
C ARG A 208 10.87 -9.41 3.26
N SER A 209 10.27 -10.34 2.55
CA SER A 209 9.74 -11.57 3.14
C SER A 209 10.80 -12.41 3.79
N PRO A 210 10.56 -12.89 5.03
CA PRO A 210 11.33 -13.98 5.58
C PRO A 210 11.06 -15.30 4.83
N GLN A 211 9.99 -15.40 4.04
CA GLN A 211 9.66 -16.60 3.26
C GLN A 211 10.47 -16.70 1.96
N TRP A 212 11.04 -15.59 1.49
CA TRP A 212 11.71 -15.52 0.20
C TRP A 212 13.20 -15.31 0.36
N LEU A 213 13.92 -15.64 -0.71
CA LEU A 213 15.36 -15.49 -0.78
C LEU A 213 15.73 -14.33 -1.68
N TYR A 214 16.92 -13.77 -1.46
CA TYR A 214 17.40 -12.59 -2.15
C TYR A 214 18.78 -12.81 -2.74
N HIS A 215 19.02 -12.25 -3.92
CA HIS A 215 20.35 -12.21 -4.52
C HIS A 215 20.66 -10.80 -5.02
N LEU A 216 21.88 -10.31 -4.76
CA LEU A 216 22.37 -9.06 -5.30
C LEU A 216 23.14 -9.34 -6.59
N ALA A 217 22.75 -8.70 -7.68
CA ALA A 217 23.31 -8.88 -9.01
C ALA A 217 23.78 -7.54 -9.58
N LEU A 218 24.73 -7.58 -10.50
CA LEU A 218 25.04 -6.40 -11.32
C LEU A 218 24.01 -6.27 -12.46
N PRO A 219 23.67 -5.03 -12.89
CA PRO A 219 22.69 -4.82 -13.96
C PRO A 219 22.99 -5.59 -15.25
N HIS A 220 24.26 -5.63 -15.67
CA HIS A 220 24.67 -6.33 -16.89
C HIS A 220 24.58 -7.87 -16.74
N GLU A 221 24.85 -8.40 -15.54
CA GLU A 221 24.73 -9.83 -15.25
C GLU A 221 23.27 -10.29 -15.33
N TRP A 222 22.35 -9.49 -14.77
CA TRP A 222 20.92 -9.75 -14.86
C TRP A 222 20.41 -9.64 -16.31
N GLN A 223 20.83 -8.61 -17.05
CA GLN A 223 20.47 -8.46 -18.47
C GLN A 223 20.93 -9.65 -19.31
N HIS A 224 22.16 -10.12 -19.11
CA HIS A 224 22.69 -11.30 -19.80
C HIS A 224 21.91 -12.57 -19.43
N ALA A 225 21.58 -12.76 -18.15
CA ALA A 225 20.78 -13.91 -17.72
C ALA A 225 19.40 -13.94 -18.38
N ARG A 226 18.74 -12.79 -18.53
CA ARG A 226 17.46 -12.68 -19.25
C ARG A 226 17.54 -13.09 -20.72
N GLN A 227 18.69 -12.90 -21.36
CA GLN A 227 18.92 -13.33 -22.75
C GLN A 227 19.21 -14.84 -22.83
N GLN A 228 19.92 -15.38 -21.84
CA GLN A 228 20.35 -16.79 -21.80
C GLN A 228 19.33 -17.75 -21.15
N GLY A 229 18.28 -17.22 -20.52
CA GLY A 229 17.25 -18.02 -19.85
C GLY A 229 17.65 -18.58 -18.48
N ARG A 230 18.84 -18.25 -17.96
CA ARG A 230 19.36 -18.75 -16.66
C ARG A 230 20.39 -17.80 -16.07
N TYR A 231 20.42 -17.69 -14.74
CA TYR A 231 21.39 -16.86 -14.02
C TYR A 231 22.50 -17.71 -13.37
N GLN A 232 23.77 -17.33 -13.58
CA GLN A 232 24.95 -18.16 -13.26
C GLN A 232 26.07 -17.41 -12.52
N ARG A 233 25.75 -16.29 -11.87
CA ARG A 233 26.72 -15.55 -11.06
C ARG A 233 26.54 -15.92 -9.61
N SER A 234 27.64 -16.22 -8.93
CA SER A 234 27.59 -16.66 -7.53
C SER A 234 27.47 -15.47 -6.59
N THR A 235 28.35 -14.49 -6.80
CA THR A 235 28.39 -13.19 -6.14
C THR A 235 29.21 -12.25 -7.02
N ARG A 236 29.43 -11.01 -6.57
CA ARG A 236 30.22 -10.02 -7.30
C ARG A 236 31.60 -10.58 -7.64
N GLY A 237 31.91 -10.59 -8.94
CA GLY A 237 33.21 -11.03 -9.45
C GLY A 237 33.42 -12.54 -9.52
N ARG A 238 32.45 -13.38 -9.09
CA ARG A 238 32.56 -14.85 -9.12
C ARG A 238 31.39 -15.50 -9.85
N SER A 239 31.68 -16.42 -10.76
CA SER A 239 30.68 -17.27 -11.42
C SER A 239 30.28 -18.46 -10.54
N LEU A 240 29.14 -19.07 -10.87
CA LEU A 240 28.73 -20.36 -10.30
C LEU A 240 29.79 -21.45 -10.53
N GLN A 241 30.49 -21.44 -11.67
CA GLN A 241 31.52 -22.44 -11.96
C GLN A 241 32.76 -22.30 -11.06
N GLU A 242 33.12 -21.08 -10.69
CA GLU A 242 34.27 -20.80 -9.82
C GLU A 242 33.97 -21.07 -8.34
N GLU A 243 32.75 -20.78 -7.88
CA GLU A 243 32.39 -20.89 -6.46
C GLU A 243 31.66 -22.21 -6.12
N GLY A 244 30.96 -22.81 -7.08
CA GLY A 244 30.20 -24.06 -6.92
C GLY A 244 28.75 -23.89 -6.50
N PHE A 245 28.34 -22.71 -6.04
CA PHE A 245 26.96 -22.37 -5.67
C PHE A 245 26.69 -20.86 -5.85
N ILE A 246 25.42 -20.45 -5.84
CA ILE A 246 25.00 -19.04 -5.81
C ILE A 246 24.66 -18.64 -4.38
N HIS A 247 25.23 -17.52 -3.92
CA HIS A 247 24.89 -16.94 -2.62
C HIS A 247 23.51 -16.32 -2.67
N LEU A 248 22.61 -16.80 -1.82
CA LEU A 248 21.34 -16.15 -1.52
C LEU A 248 21.43 -15.51 -0.13
N SER A 249 20.42 -14.73 0.23
CA SER A 249 20.28 -14.11 1.55
C SER A 249 18.83 -14.22 2.00
N GLY A 250 18.62 -14.39 3.30
CA GLY A 250 17.35 -14.06 3.93
C GLY A 250 17.17 -12.53 4.01
N ALA A 251 15.94 -12.08 4.29
CA ALA A 251 15.62 -10.65 4.38
C ALA A 251 16.54 -9.87 5.34
N HIS A 252 16.82 -10.45 6.52
CA HIS A 252 17.64 -9.85 7.57
C HIS A 252 19.13 -9.75 7.23
N GLN A 253 19.61 -10.57 6.29
CA GLN A 253 21.04 -10.63 5.89
C GLN A 253 21.41 -9.56 4.86
N LEU A 254 20.42 -9.10 4.10
CA LEU A 254 20.69 -8.44 2.83
C LEU A 254 21.37 -7.06 2.97
N GLU A 255 21.09 -6.31 4.03
CA GLU A 255 21.77 -5.03 4.29
C GLU A 255 23.26 -5.24 4.59
N ALA A 256 23.59 -6.20 5.45
CA ALA A 256 24.97 -6.54 5.78
C ALA A 256 25.71 -7.08 4.54
N THR A 257 25.07 -7.95 3.76
CA THR A 257 25.61 -8.46 2.49
C THR A 257 25.90 -7.32 1.51
N HIS A 258 24.94 -6.41 1.31
CA HIS A 258 25.15 -5.25 0.43
C HIS A 258 26.33 -4.41 0.90
N ARG A 259 26.33 -3.98 2.17
CA ARG A 259 27.37 -3.13 2.75
C ARG A 259 28.77 -3.74 2.56
N ARG A 260 28.89 -5.06 2.73
CA ARG A 260 30.17 -5.76 2.67
C ARG A 260 30.70 -5.98 1.25
N PHE A 261 29.83 -6.27 0.27
CA PHE A 261 30.27 -6.74 -1.05
C PHE A 261 29.91 -5.81 -2.22
N TYR A 262 28.93 -4.92 -2.03
CA TYR A 262 28.37 -4.08 -3.10
C TYR A 262 28.28 -2.59 -2.72
N GLY A 263 28.71 -2.21 -1.50
CA GLY A 263 28.49 -0.86 -0.95
C GLY A 263 29.18 0.28 -1.70
N ASP A 264 30.18 -0.04 -2.52
CA ASP A 264 30.92 0.87 -3.41
C ASP A 264 30.26 1.05 -4.79
N LEU A 265 29.10 0.43 -5.05
CA LEU A 265 28.42 0.50 -6.33
C LEU A 265 27.18 1.39 -6.28
N ASP A 266 27.04 2.26 -7.29
CA ASP A 266 25.86 3.12 -7.44
C ASP A 266 24.58 2.36 -7.83
N HIS A 267 24.75 1.21 -8.50
CA HIS A 267 23.65 0.43 -9.03
C HIS A 267 23.84 -1.06 -8.83
N VAL A 268 22.98 -1.62 -7.98
CA VAL A 268 22.85 -3.05 -7.73
C VAL A 268 21.41 -3.45 -8.00
N VAL A 269 21.21 -4.62 -8.61
CA VAL A 269 19.89 -5.23 -8.81
C VAL A 269 19.64 -6.21 -7.68
N LEU A 270 18.48 -6.11 -7.05
CA LEU A 270 17.96 -7.08 -6.10
C LEU A 270 17.05 -8.05 -6.83
N LEU A 271 17.45 -9.31 -6.91
CA LEU A 271 16.59 -10.40 -7.34
C LEU A 271 15.85 -10.96 -6.13
N THR A 272 14.53 -11.01 -6.24
CA THR A 272 13.65 -11.63 -5.25
C THR A 272 13.27 -13.01 -5.74
N VAL A 273 13.57 -14.05 -4.95
CA VAL A 273 13.52 -15.46 -5.38
C VAL A 273 12.49 -16.24 -4.54
N ASP A 274 11.59 -16.91 -5.25
CA ASP A 274 10.64 -17.88 -4.68
C ASP A 274 11.37 -19.20 -4.40
N SER A 275 11.64 -19.50 -3.13
CA SER A 275 12.30 -20.75 -2.76
C SER A 275 11.46 -21.98 -3.07
N ALA A 276 10.12 -21.86 -3.21
CA ALA A 276 9.25 -22.99 -3.54
C ALA A 276 9.43 -23.46 -5.00
N LYS A 277 10.02 -22.63 -5.86
CA LYS A 277 10.36 -22.96 -7.25
C LYS A 277 11.79 -23.47 -7.43
N LEU A 278 12.57 -23.51 -6.36
CA LEU A 278 13.91 -24.08 -6.38
C LEU A 278 13.83 -25.58 -6.06
N LEU A 279 14.73 -26.35 -6.68
CA LEU A 279 14.86 -27.76 -6.34
C LEU A 279 15.43 -27.89 -4.92
N SER A 280 14.74 -28.64 -4.06
CA SER A 280 15.04 -28.71 -2.63
C SER A 280 16.40 -29.32 -2.31
N ASP A 281 16.92 -30.19 -3.18
CA ASP A 281 18.26 -30.78 -3.08
C ASP A 281 19.39 -29.81 -3.48
N GLN A 282 19.07 -28.75 -4.22
CA GLN A 282 20.00 -27.71 -4.62
C GLN A 282 20.08 -26.55 -3.62
N LEU A 283 19.09 -26.36 -2.76
CA LEU A 283 19.08 -25.27 -1.78
C LEU A 283 19.54 -25.77 -0.41
N LYS A 284 20.69 -25.26 0.09
CA LYS A 284 21.21 -25.62 1.42
C LYS A 284 21.41 -24.38 2.28
N TRP A 285 21.17 -24.53 3.57
CA TRP A 285 21.46 -23.49 4.57
C TRP A 285 22.74 -23.88 5.30
N GLU A 286 23.79 -23.08 5.14
CA GLU A 286 25.12 -23.40 5.63
C GLU A 286 25.67 -22.28 6.52
N PRO A 287 26.34 -22.62 7.63
CA PRO A 287 26.86 -21.63 8.56
C PRO A 287 28.09 -20.92 7.98
N ILE A 288 28.14 -19.60 8.15
CA ILE A 288 29.37 -18.82 8.02
C ILE A 288 30.15 -18.85 9.35
N PRO A 289 31.41 -18.35 9.44
CA PRO A 289 32.20 -18.42 10.67
C PRO A 289 31.56 -17.81 11.93
N THR A 290 30.59 -16.91 11.78
CA THR A 290 29.82 -16.33 12.89
C THR A 290 28.72 -17.25 13.42
N GLY A 291 28.49 -18.41 12.79
CA GLY A 291 27.43 -19.37 13.10
C GLY A 291 26.08 -19.07 12.43
N GLU A 292 25.93 -17.89 11.81
CA GLU A 292 24.73 -17.54 11.05
C GLU A 292 24.62 -18.38 9.77
N GLN A 293 23.42 -18.85 9.43
CA GLN A 293 23.20 -19.68 8.25
C GLN A 293 22.81 -18.84 7.04
N PHE A 294 23.53 -19.02 5.93
CA PHE A 294 23.20 -18.42 4.64
C PHE A 294 22.66 -19.49 3.68
N PRO A 295 21.65 -19.14 2.86
CA PRO A 295 21.16 -20.03 1.82
C PRO A 295 22.10 -20.03 0.61
N HIS A 296 22.48 -21.20 0.14
CA HIS A 296 23.29 -21.45 -1.04
C HIS A 296 22.53 -22.32 -2.04
N LEU A 297 22.50 -21.87 -3.30
CA LEU A 297 21.88 -22.62 -4.40
C LEU A 297 22.96 -23.31 -5.25
N TYR A 298 23.00 -24.63 -5.18
CA TYR A 298 23.90 -25.51 -5.95
C TYR A 298 23.35 -25.76 -7.35
N GLY A 299 23.37 -24.72 -8.17
CA GLY A 299 22.86 -24.76 -9.54
C GLY A 299 22.62 -23.35 -10.10
N PRO A 300 22.33 -23.23 -11.40
CA PRO A 300 21.91 -21.96 -11.97
C PRO A 300 20.57 -21.55 -11.37
N LEU A 301 20.39 -20.25 -11.10
CA LEU A 301 19.11 -19.71 -10.64
C LEU A 301 18.13 -19.67 -11.82
N PRO A 302 16.99 -20.41 -11.77
CA PRO A 302 15.96 -20.38 -12.79
C PRO A 302 15.28 -19.00 -12.82
N LEU A 303 15.01 -18.46 -14.02
CA LEU A 303 14.40 -17.12 -14.14
C LEU A 303 12.93 -17.08 -13.70
N ASP A 304 12.22 -18.20 -13.79
CA ASP A 304 10.83 -18.34 -13.33
C ASP A 304 10.71 -18.41 -11.80
N ALA A 305 11.81 -18.70 -11.10
CA ALA A 305 11.94 -18.52 -9.66
C ALA A 305 12.16 -17.06 -9.24
N VAL A 306 12.55 -16.17 -10.17
CA VAL A 306 12.74 -14.74 -9.89
C VAL A 306 11.39 -13.99 -9.98
N LEU A 307 10.86 -13.59 -8.83
CA LEU A 307 9.59 -12.87 -8.70
C LEU A 307 9.71 -11.39 -9.08
N SER A 308 10.85 -10.77 -8.77
CA SER A 308 11.14 -9.39 -9.15
C SER A 308 12.64 -9.15 -9.30
N ALA A 309 12.99 -8.14 -10.09
CA ALA A 309 14.35 -7.67 -10.28
C ALA A 309 14.37 -6.14 -10.20
N ASP A 310 14.60 -5.62 -9.01
CA ASP A 310 14.45 -4.20 -8.68
C ASP A 310 15.80 -3.54 -8.40
N ARG A 311 15.92 -2.22 -8.61
CA ARG A 311 17.10 -1.50 -8.12
C ARG A 311 17.14 -1.58 -6.59
N TYR A 312 18.20 -2.18 -6.06
CA TYR A 312 18.49 -2.15 -4.64
C TYR A 312 18.69 -0.70 -4.20
N ARG A 313 18.10 -0.34 -3.07
CA ARG A 313 18.41 0.90 -2.37
C ARG A 313 18.59 0.51 -0.91
N ALA A 314 19.74 0.86 -0.36
CA ALA A 314 20.02 0.72 1.06
C ALA A 314 18.99 1.52 1.86
N GLU A 315 18.72 1.07 3.08
CA GLU A 315 18.00 1.91 4.03
C GLU A 315 18.90 3.09 4.41
N PRO A 316 18.35 4.32 4.52
CA PRO A 316 19.12 5.53 4.82
C PRO A 316 19.75 5.53 6.20
#